data_AF-A0A428YPE4-F1
#
_entry.id   AF-A0A428YPE4-F1
#
_cell.length_a   1.000
_cell.length_b   1.000
_cell.length_c   1.000
_cell.angle_alpha   90.00
_cell.angle_beta   90.00
_cell.angle_gamma   90.00
#
_symmetry.space_group_name_H-M   'P 1'
#
loop_
_entity.id
_entity.type
_entity.pdbx_description
1 polymer ?
#
loop_
_entity_poly.entity_id
_entity_poly.type
_entity_poly.pdbx_seq_one_letter_code
_entity_poly.pdbx_strand_id
1 'polypeptide(L)'
;MQAISAWDMGPVVGQLWKAEHDSAPAEPPMDLGEAELNTIGYVVSRYGALTGLDLEHLTHAEDPWQLADRERPRGGSVRIEREWMRDYFRSAAADHEEGEVWFTKEAVARLVTGAAARRHASGRVNPDTREALQARINEARERLTSA
;
A
#
# COMPACT_ATOMS: atom_id res chain seq x y z
N MET A 1 -0.41 -11.74 -15.53
CA MET A 1 -0.66 -11.24 -14.16
C MET A 1 0.68 -11.11 -13.45
N GLN A 2 0.96 -9.94 -12.86
CA GLN A 2 2.27 -9.62 -12.28
C GLN A 2 2.50 -10.38 -10.96
N ALA A 3 3.77 -10.63 -10.61
CA ALA A 3 4.14 -11.37 -9.40
C ALA A 3 4.37 -10.43 -8.22
N ILE A 4 3.84 -10.79 -7.05
CA ILE A 4 4.08 -10.10 -5.78
C ILE A 4 5.15 -10.89 -5.02
N SER A 5 6.11 -10.19 -4.45
CA SER A 5 7.19 -10.77 -3.65
C SER A 5 7.26 -10.10 -2.28
N ALA A 6 7.71 -10.83 -1.26
CA ALA A 6 8.06 -10.27 0.03
C ALA A 6 9.43 -9.59 -0.06
N TRP A 7 9.54 -8.37 0.46
CA TRP A 7 10.75 -7.56 0.58
C TRP A 7 10.86 -7.05 2.02
N ASP A 8 12.00 -6.43 2.36
CA ASP A 8 12.22 -5.83 3.69
C ASP A 8 11.20 -4.74 4.03
N MET A 9 10.64 -4.06 3.04
CA MET A 9 9.64 -2.98 3.21
C MET A 9 8.19 -3.46 2.99
N GLY A 10 7.95 -4.77 3.04
CA GLY A 10 6.65 -5.37 2.77
C GLY A 10 6.52 -5.97 1.36
N PRO A 11 5.29 -6.31 0.92
CA PRO A 11 5.05 -6.92 -0.38
C PRO A 11 5.21 -5.92 -1.53
N VAL A 12 5.93 -6.31 -2.57
CA VAL A 12 6.23 -5.47 -3.75
C VAL A 12 6.00 -6.25 -5.04
N VAL A 13 5.43 -5.58 -6.04
CA VAL A 13 5.39 -6.06 -7.42
C VAL A 13 6.74 -5.77 -8.07
N GLY A 14 7.62 -6.76 -8.12
CA GLY A 14 9.03 -6.55 -8.52
C GLY A 14 9.21 -5.98 -9.93
N GLN A 15 8.29 -6.30 -10.85
CA GLN A 15 8.30 -5.75 -12.21
C GLN A 15 8.03 -4.24 -12.22
N LEU A 16 7.06 -3.79 -11.43
CA LEU A 16 6.73 -2.37 -11.30
C LEU A 16 7.86 -1.60 -10.62
N TRP A 17 8.40 -2.13 -9.52
CA TRP A 17 9.54 -1.52 -8.84
C TRP A 17 10.75 -1.36 -9.77
N LYS A 18 11.05 -2.39 -10.58
CA LYS A 18 12.14 -2.34 -11.55
C LYS A 18 11.88 -1.31 -12.65
N ALA A 19 10.66 -1.24 -13.17
CA ALA A 19 10.29 -0.26 -14.18
C ALA A 19 10.44 1.19 -13.65
N GLU A 20 10.00 1.45 -12.43
CA GLU A 20 10.19 2.76 -11.78
C GLU A 20 11.67 3.08 -11.54
N HIS A 21 12.43 2.11 -11.01
CA HIS A 21 13.87 2.27 -10.78
C HIS A 21 14.62 2.59 -12.07
N ASP A 22 14.27 1.92 -13.16
CA ASP A 22 14.90 2.09 -14.47
C ASP A 22 14.33 3.32 -15.23
N SER A 23 13.44 4.11 -14.60
CA SER A 23 12.76 5.27 -15.19
C SER A 23 12.08 4.94 -16.53
N ALA A 24 11.50 3.74 -16.61
CA ALA A 24 10.77 3.29 -17.79
C ALA A 24 9.56 4.21 -18.04
N PRO A 25 9.15 4.40 -19.32
CA PRO A 25 7.97 5.20 -19.64
C PRO A 25 6.74 4.62 -18.93
N ALA A 26 6.02 5.48 -18.21
CA ALA A 26 4.77 5.10 -17.57
C ALA A 26 3.72 4.74 -18.65
N GLU A 27 2.85 3.77 -18.33
CA GLU A 27 1.66 3.55 -19.16
C GLU A 27 0.82 4.82 -19.19
N PRO A 28 0.18 5.14 -20.33
CA PRO A 28 -0.64 6.33 -20.45
C PRO A 28 -1.76 6.32 -19.41
N PRO A 29 -2.06 7.47 -18.79
CA PRO A 29 -3.09 7.54 -17.77
C PRO A 29 -4.43 7.10 -18.34
N MET A 30 -5.11 6.21 -17.61
CA MET A 30 -6.48 5.82 -17.92
C MET A 30 -7.46 6.67 -17.12
N ASP A 31 -8.59 7.01 -17.73
CA ASP A 31 -9.70 7.63 -17.00
C ASP A 31 -10.32 6.60 -16.05
N LEU A 32 -10.46 7.00 -14.78
CA LEU A 32 -11.04 6.17 -13.73
C LEU A 32 -12.55 6.38 -13.68
N GLY A 33 -13.31 5.29 -13.66
CA GLY A 33 -14.75 5.33 -13.44
C GLY A 33 -15.12 5.46 -11.97
N GLU A 34 -16.42 5.58 -11.69
CA GLU A 34 -16.93 5.70 -10.33
C GLU A 34 -16.58 4.50 -9.45
N ALA A 35 -16.58 3.29 -10.01
CA ALA A 35 -16.26 2.06 -9.27
C ALA A 35 -14.80 2.04 -8.82
N GLU A 36 -13.87 2.43 -9.69
CA GLU A 36 -12.45 2.55 -9.37
C GLU A 36 -12.22 3.64 -8.31
N LEU A 37 -12.85 4.81 -8.49
CA LEU A 37 -12.74 5.91 -7.54
C LEU A 37 -13.32 5.56 -6.16
N ASN A 38 -14.43 4.82 -6.10
CA ASN A 38 -15.00 4.33 -4.85
C ASN A 38 -14.06 3.34 -4.16
N THR A 39 -13.41 2.46 -4.93
CA THR A 39 -12.43 1.51 -4.40
C THR A 39 -11.22 2.24 -3.82
N ILE A 40 -10.68 3.23 -4.56
CA ILE A 40 -9.58 4.07 -4.08
C ILE A 40 -10.00 4.83 -2.82
N GLY A 41 -11.18 5.45 -2.83
CA GLY A 41 -11.72 6.17 -1.68
C GLY A 41 -11.85 5.29 -0.44
N TYR A 42 -12.32 4.05 -0.62
CA TYR A 42 -12.33 3.04 0.44
C TYR A 42 -10.93 2.78 0.96
N VAL A 43 -9.96 2.41 0.11
CA VAL A 43 -8.57 2.12 0.53
C VAL A 43 -7.95 3.31 1.27
N VAL A 44 -8.08 4.53 0.73
CA VAL A 44 -7.54 5.76 1.33
C VAL A 44 -8.19 6.04 2.69
N SER A 45 -9.51 5.89 2.81
CA SER A 45 -10.21 6.12 4.09
C SER A 45 -9.75 5.18 5.22
N ARG A 46 -9.19 4.03 4.85
CA ARG A 46 -8.81 2.95 5.77
C ARG A 46 -7.32 3.00 6.11
N TYR A 47 -6.48 3.24 5.11
CA TYR A 47 -5.03 3.14 5.25
C TYR A 47 -4.31 4.49 5.16
N GLY A 48 -4.95 5.56 4.67
CA GLY A 48 -4.28 6.85 4.43
C GLY A 48 -3.76 7.55 5.69
N ALA A 49 -4.32 7.23 6.87
CA ALA A 49 -3.84 7.75 8.14
C ALA A 49 -2.59 7.02 8.69
N LEU A 50 -2.32 5.80 8.20
CA LEU A 50 -1.17 5.01 8.62
C LEU A 50 0.12 5.59 8.03
N THR A 51 1.22 5.48 8.79
CA THR A 51 2.55 5.77 8.26
C THR A 51 3.08 4.59 7.45
N GLY A 52 4.14 4.81 6.66
CA GLY A 52 4.81 3.71 5.95
C GLY A 52 5.26 2.59 6.90
N LEU A 53 5.76 2.94 8.09
CA LEU A 53 6.15 1.97 9.11
C LEU A 53 4.94 1.18 9.66
N ASP A 54 3.78 1.84 9.82
CA ASP A 54 2.59 1.15 10.29
C ASP A 54 2.07 0.16 9.23
N LEU A 55 2.13 0.54 7.96
CA LEU A 55 1.78 -0.34 6.83
C LEU A 55 2.75 -1.51 6.71
N GLU A 56 4.06 -1.26 6.88
CA GLU A 56 5.08 -2.31 6.89
C GLU A 56 4.79 -3.33 8.00
N HIS A 57 4.62 -2.88 9.25
CA HIS A 57 4.28 -3.75 10.37
C HIS A 57 2.97 -4.52 10.14
N LEU A 58 1.96 -3.87 9.57
CA LEU A 58 0.69 -4.53 9.24
C LEU A 58 0.93 -5.66 8.26
N THR A 59 1.61 -5.40 7.14
CA THR A 59 1.87 -6.42 6.11
C THR A 59 2.77 -7.55 6.61
N HIS A 60 3.76 -7.26 7.46
CA HIS A 60 4.64 -8.27 8.06
C HIS A 60 3.91 -9.16 9.08
N ALA A 61 2.77 -8.71 9.61
CA ALA A 61 1.91 -9.50 10.48
C ALA A 61 1.00 -10.47 9.70
N GLU A 62 0.87 -10.32 8.37
CA GLU A 62 -0.02 -11.16 7.56
C GLU A 62 0.63 -12.51 7.20
N ASP A 63 -0.12 -13.60 7.33
CA ASP A 63 0.28 -14.95 6.96
C ASP A 63 0.98 -15.07 5.59
N PRO A 64 0.46 -14.51 4.47
CA PRO A 64 1.11 -14.64 3.18
C PRO A 64 2.52 -14.03 3.15
N TRP A 65 2.75 -12.93 3.87
CA TRP A 65 4.08 -12.35 3.98
C TRP A 65 4.97 -13.21 4.86
N GLN A 66 4.49 -13.65 6.03
CA GLN A 66 5.27 -14.48 6.97
C GLN A 66 5.67 -15.83 6.37
N LEU A 67 4.78 -16.46 5.60
CA LEU A 67 5.05 -17.73 4.92
C LEU A 67 6.17 -17.55 3.89
N ALA A 68 6.13 -16.46 3.13
CA ALA A 68 7.18 -16.13 2.17
C ALA A 68 8.51 -15.78 2.86
N ASP A 69 8.47 -14.92 3.88
CA ASP A 69 9.67 -14.40 4.54
C ASP A 69 10.57 -15.48 5.17
N ARG A 70 9.99 -16.62 5.58
CA ARG A 70 10.73 -17.78 6.10
C ARG A 70 11.83 -18.29 5.15
N GLU A 71 11.61 -18.15 3.84
CA GLU A 71 12.53 -18.62 2.81
C GLU A 71 13.32 -17.46 2.18
N ARG A 72 13.08 -16.23 2.63
CA ARG A 72 13.65 -15.04 2.01
C ARG A 72 15.10 -14.81 2.46
N PRO A 73 16.06 -14.64 1.55
CA PRO A 73 17.40 -14.22 1.93
C PRO A 73 17.37 -12.76 2.44
N ARG A 74 18.21 -12.46 3.44
CA ARG A 74 18.37 -11.08 3.96
C ARG A 74 18.73 -10.11 2.85
N GLY A 75 18.01 -8.99 2.76
CA GLY A 75 18.21 -7.99 1.69
C GLY A 75 17.74 -8.44 0.30
N GLY A 76 17.11 -9.61 0.19
CA GLY A 76 16.54 -10.14 -1.04
C GLY A 76 15.03 -10.17 -1.02
N SER A 77 14.46 -10.76 -2.06
CA SER A 77 13.01 -10.96 -2.19
C SER A 77 12.69 -12.40 -2.55
N VAL A 78 11.48 -12.83 -2.18
CA VAL A 78 10.93 -14.14 -2.54
C VAL A 78 9.47 -13.99 -2.90
N ARG A 79 9.00 -14.77 -3.86
CA ARG A 79 7.62 -14.72 -4.33
C ARG A 79 6.65 -15.05 -3.19
N ILE A 80 5.58 -14.28 -3.07
CA ILE A 80 4.43 -14.65 -2.24
C ILE A 80 3.52 -15.54 -3.07
N GLU A 81 3.24 -16.75 -2.59
CA GLU A 81 2.37 -17.66 -3.33
C GLU A 81 0.94 -17.18 -3.37
N ARG A 82 0.31 -17.34 -4.55
CA ARG A 82 -1.06 -16.87 -4.78
C ARG A 82 -2.06 -17.57 -3.88
N GLU A 83 -1.82 -18.84 -3.63
CA GLU A 83 -2.68 -19.64 -2.76
C GLU A 83 -2.71 -19.08 -1.34
N TRP A 84 -1.57 -18.67 -0.78
CA TRP A 84 -1.51 -18.05 0.54
C TRP A 84 -2.30 -16.74 0.62
N MET A 85 -2.20 -15.90 -0.41
CA MET A 85 -3.02 -14.67 -0.47
C MET A 85 -4.51 -15.00 -0.55
N ARG A 86 -4.89 -15.96 -1.40
CA ARG A 86 -6.30 -16.38 -1.55
C ARG A 86 -6.85 -16.93 -0.24
N ASP A 87 -6.07 -17.73 0.47
CA ASP A 87 -6.49 -18.37 1.70
C ASP A 87 -6.61 -17.34 2.82
N TYR A 88 -5.67 -16.39 2.94
CA TYR A 88 -5.75 -15.26 3.87
C TYR A 88 -7.00 -14.40 3.67
N PHE A 89 -7.29 -13.99 2.43
CA PHE A 89 -8.49 -13.18 2.18
C PHE A 89 -9.79 -13.97 2.32
N ARG A 90 -9.77 -15.30 2.11
CA ARG A 90 -10.93 -16.16 2.37
C ARG A 90 -11.17 -16.37 3.86
N SER A 91 -10.12 -16.63 4.64
CA SER A 91 -10.25 -16.80 6.10
C SER A 91 -10.67 -15.51 6.76
N ALA A 92 -10.08 -14.37 6.34
CA ALA A 92 -10.54 -13.06 6.73
C ALA A 92 -12.05 -12.98 6.47
N ALA A 93 -12.49 -13.10 5.20
CA ALA A 93 -13.90 -13.06 4.78
C ALA A 93 -14.86 -13.96 5.58
N ALA A 94 -14.39 -15.11 6.07
CA ALA A 94 -15.19 -16.06 6.85
C ALA A 94 -15.28 -15.71 8.35
N ASP A 95 -14.27 -15.02 8.89
CA ASP A 95 -14.26 -14.49 10.26
C ASP A 95 -15.10 -13.20 10.40
N HIS A 96 -15.61 -12.68 9.28
CA HIS A 96 -16.57 -11.58 9.23
C HIS A 96 -18.00 -12.13 9.17
N GLU A 97 -18.80 -11.98 10.24
CA GLU A 97 -20.27 -11.99 10.06
C GLU A 97 -20.64 -10.94 9.00
N GLU A 98 -21.63 -11.20 8.14
CA GLU A 98 -22.09 -10.23 7.12
C GLU A 98 -22.32 -8.84 7.77
N GLY A 99 -21.36 -7.92 7.58
CA GLY A 99 -21.38 -6.56 8.14
C GLY A 99 -20.33 -6.25 9.21
N GLU A 100 -19.64 -7.22 9.79
CA GLU A 100 -18.58 -6.99 10.77
C GLU A 100 -17.22 -7.01 10.08
N VAL A 101 -16.54 -5.87 9.96
CA VAL A 101 -15.26 -5.75 9.23
C VAL A 101 -14.09 -6.10 10.18
N TRP A 102 -13.44 -7.28 10.11
CA TRP A 102 -12.13 -7.73 10.67
C TRP A 102 -11.12 -6.60 10.89
N PHE A 103 -11.08 -5.66 9.95
CA PHE A 103 -10.42 -4.37 10.14
C PHE A 103 -11.42 -3.32 10.62
N THR A 104 -11.94 -3.33 11.85
CA THR A 104 -12.91 -2.28 12.23
C THR A 104 -12.22 -0.90 12.22
N LYS A 105 -12.99 0.19 12.13
CA LYS A 105 -12.43 1.54 12.28
C LYS A 105 -11.70 1.66 13.63
N GLU A 106 -12.16 0.94 14.63
CA GLU A 106 -11.62 0.85 15.98
C GLU A 106 -10.32 0.03 16.02
N ALA A 107 -10.21 -1.09 15.28
CA ALA A 107 -8.97 -1.83 15.13
C ALA A 107 -7.89 -0.99 14.41
N VAL A 108 -8.29 -0.29 13.34
CA VAL A 108 -7.41 0.66 12.65
C VAL A 108 -7.04 1.82 13.57
N ALA A 109 -8.00 2.39 14.33
CA ALA A 109 -7.77 3.46 15.31
C ALA A 109 -6.71 3.05 16.35
N ARG A 110 -6.76 1.82 16.84
CA ARG A 110 -5.74 1.26 17.74
C ARG A 110 -4.37 1.17 17.07
N LEU A 111 -4.30 0.68 15.84
CA LEU A 111 -3.06 0.59 15.05
C LEU A 111 -2.47 1.98 14.72
N VAL A 112 -3.31 2.95 14.36
CA VAL A 112 -2.89 4.34 14.09
C VAL A 112 -2.66 5.16 15.36
N THR A 113 -2.85 4.59 16.55
CA THR A 113 -2.61 5.34 17.79
C THR A 113 -1.14 5.73 17.86
N GLY A 114 -0.87 7.04 17.92
CA GLY A 114 0.48 7.61 17.85
C GLY A 114 1.09 7.69 16.45
N ALA A 115 0.40 7.29 15.38
CA ALA A 115 0.91 7.36 14.01
C ALA A 115 1.23 8.80 13.59
N ALA A 116 0.41 9.78 13.99
CA ALA A 116 0.71 11.20 13.76
C ALA A 116 2.02 11.63 14.43
N ALA A 117 2.25 11.21 15.68
CA ALA A 117 3.50 11.50 16.38
C ALA A 117 4.71 10.82 15.71
N ARG A 118 4.57 9.57 15.26
CA ARG A 118 5.59 8.85 14.45
C ARG A 118 5.88 9.55 13.12
N ARG A 119 4.84 10.04 12.45
CA ARG A 119 4.94 10.80 11.18
C ARG A 119 5.70 12.11 11.37
N HIS A 120 5.44 12.84 12.46
CA HIS A 120 6.18 14.06 12.78
C HIS A 120 7.63 13.77 13.17
N ALA A 121 7.91 12.65 13.84
CA ALA A 121 9.25 12.24 14.22
C ALA A 121 10.12 11.78 13.04
N SER A 122 9.53 11.28 11.94
CA SER A 122 10.29 10.75 10.79
C SER A 122 10.91 11.83 9.89
N GLY A 123 10.64 13.12 10.13
CA GLY A 123 11.27 14.25 9.44
C GLY A 123 10.89 14.42 7.96
N ARG A 124 10.20 13.45 7.33
CA ARG A 124 9.64 13.56 5.99
C ARG A 124 8.22 14.12 6.06
N VAL A 125 8.10 15.44 6.13
CA VAL A 125 6.81 16.13 6.13
C VAL A 125 6.62 16.79 4.78
N ASN A 126 6.19 16.03 3.78
CA ASN A 126 5.36 16.64 2.75
C ASN A 126 3.92 16.50 3.23
N PRO A 127 3.20 17.61 3.49
CA PRO A 127 1.82 17.52 3.88
C PRO A 127 1.02 16.88 2.75
N ASP A 128 0.33 15.77 3.04
CA ASP A 128 -0.65 15.16 2.11
C ASP A 128 -2.00 15.89 2.20
N THR A 129 -2.00 17.20 2.48
CA THR A 129 -3.22 18.00 2.39
C THR A 129 -3.66 18.05 0.93
N ARG A 130 -4.97 18.13 0.71
CA ARG A 130 -5.54 18.20 -0.64
C ARG A 130 -4.88 19.30 -1.46
N GLU A 131 -4.64 20.46 -0.85
CA GLU A 131 -4.03 21.63 -1.47
C GLU A 131 -2.57 21.35 -1.88
N ALA A 132 -1.79 20.71 -1.01
CA ALA A 132 -0.40 20.38 -1.29
C ALA A 132 -0.26 19.28 -2.34
N LEU A 133 -1.15 18.28 -2.32
CA LEU A 133 -1.22 17.25 -3.36
C LEU A 133 -1.61 17.86 -4.71
N GLN A 134 -2.58 18.76 -4.72
CA GLN A 134 -3.01 19.45 -5.95
C GLN A 134 -1.88 20.31 -6.52
N ALA A 135 -1.14 21.03 -5.68
CA ALA A 135 0.01 21.82 -6.12
C ALA A 135 1.10 20.94 -6.76
N ARG A 136 1.43 19.79 -6.16
CA ARG A 136 2.41 18.83 -6.70
C ARG A 136 1.96 18.22 -8.02
N ILE A 137 0.66 17.90 -8.16
CA ILE A 137 0.08 17.40 -9.42
C ILE A 137 0.20 18.47 -10.50
N ASN A 138 -0.09 19.72 -10.18
CA ASN A 138 0.02 20.83 -11.13
C ASN A 138 1.48 21.04 -11.58
N GLU A 139 2.44 21.06 -10.66
CA GLU A 139 3.87 21.13 -11.00
C GLU A 139 4.33 19.96 -11.89
N ALA A 140 3.88 18.74 -11.59
CA ALA A 140 4.22 17.57 -12.40
C ALA A 140 3.66 17.67 -13.82
N ARG A 141 2.43 18.19 -13.97
CA ARG A 141 1.81 18.45 -15.28
C ARG A 141 2.58 19.51 -16.06
N GLU A 142 2.96 20.61 -15.41
CA GLU A 142 3.74 21.70 -16.04
C GLU A 142 5.10 21.22 -16.56
N ARG A 143 5.78 20.35 -15.79
CA ARG A 143 7.04 19.70 -16.22
C ARG A 143 6.84 18.78 -17.42
N LEU A 144 5.71 18.06 -17.48
CA LEU A 144 5.39 17.16 -18.59
C LEU A 144 5.04 17.92 -19.88
N THR A 145 4.42 19.10 -19.77
CA THR A 145 4.09 19.97 -20.92
C THR A 145 5.25 20.85 -21.39
N SER A 146 6.30 20.99 -20.60
CA SER A 146 7.49 21.80 -20.91
C SER A 146 8.67 20.98 -21.44
N ALA A 147 8.51 19.66 -21.59
CA ALA A 147 9.48 18.71 -22.13
C ALA A 147 9.02 18.20 -23.50
#